data_AF-A0A914Z6S7-F1
#
_entry.id   AF-A0A914Z6S7-F1
#
_cell.length_a   1.000
_cell.length_b   1.000
_cell.length_c   1.000
_cell.angle_alpha   90.00
_cell.angle_beta   90.00
_cell.angle_gamma   90.00
#
_symmetry.space_group_name_H-M   'P 1'
#
loop_
_entity.id
_entity.type
_entity.pdbx_description
1 polymer ?
#
loop_
_entity_poly.entity_id
_entity_poly.type
_entity_poly.pdbx_seq_one_letter_code
_entity_poly.pdbx_strand_id
1 'polypeptide(L)'
;MKVERLVAANFGWFNNEYKSNIGSIQVLIELSDQIRGFDYAWKSFKEAAIFGEKEWYPVHVEYHKGDISPCVLTVEGGKQLLGKVDVRNERATVAYGGKEHIFVGPTVHPFMVLCRKARPGHKFD
;
A
#
# COMPACT_ATOMS: atom_id res chain seq x y z
N MET A 1 -14.71 7.43 32.68
CA MET A 1 -15.14 7.63 31.28
C MET A 1 -14.51 6.52 30.45
N LYS A 2 -15.28 5.61 29.84
CA LYS A 2 -14.73 4.57 28.94
C LYS A 2 -14.40 5.24 27.61
N VAL A 3 -13.15 5.19 27.19
CA VAL A 3 -12.76 5.55 25.82
C VAL A 3 -12.99 4.32 24.96
N GLU A 4 -14.02 4.35 24.13
CA GLU A 4 -14.18 3.35 23.08
C GLU A 4 -13.14 3.61 21.99
N ARG A 5 -12.28 2.63 21.73
CA ARG A 5 -11.31 2.68 20.64
C ARG A 5 -12.01 2.20 19.37
N LEU A 6 -12.51 3.15 18.60
CA LEU A 6 -13.11 2.88 17.29
C LEU A 6 -12.05 2.90 16.20
N VAL A 7 -12.27 2.13 15.14
CA VAL A 7 -11.43 2.16 13.94
C VAL A 7 -11.80 3.39 13.12
N ALA A 8 -10.82 4.25 12.86
CA ALA A 8 -10.93 5.36 11.91
C ALA A 8 -10.14 5.02 10.62
N ALA A 9 -10.54 5.60 9.50
CA ALA A 9 -9.89 5.36 8.22
C ALA A 9 -9.84 6.64 7.36
N ASN A 10 -8.87 6.68 6.44
CA ASN A 10 -8.70 7.76 5.48
C ASN A 10 -8.30 7.18 4.12
N PHE A 11 -9.01 7.54 3.06
CA PHE A 11 -8.75 7.07 1.69
C PHE A 11 -8.70 8.25 0.72
N GLY A 12 -7.83 8.12 -0.29
CA GLY A 12 -7.74 9.05 -1.41
C GLY A 12 -8.19 8.40 -2.71
N TRP A 13 -9.15 9.02 -3.40
CA TRP A 13 -9.63 8.53 -4.70
C TRP A 13 -10.38 9.61 -5.46
N PHE A 14 -10.16 9.70 -6.78
CA PHE A 14 -10.81 10.69 -7.66
C PHE A 14 -10.64 12.13 -7.14
N ASN A 15 -9.41 12.48 -6.73
CA ASN A 15 -9.06 13.81 -6.21
C ASN A 15 -9.69 14.18 -4.85
N ASN A 16 -10.37 13.24 -4.18
CA ASN A 16 -11.06 13.47 -2.91
C ASN A 16 -10.39 12.78 -1.73
N GLU A 17 -10.53 13.37 -0.53
CA GLU A 17 -10.22 12.75 0.76
C GLU A 17 -11.51 12.21 1.40
N TYR A 18 -11.55 10.92 1.72
CA TYR A 18 -12.65 10.27 2.42
C TYR A 18 -12.20 9.88 3.83
N LYS A 19 -12.76 10.55 4.85
CA LYS A 19 -12.42 10.33 6.27
C LYS A 19 -13.63 10.19 7.22
N SER A 20 -14.83 10.22 6.65
CA SER A 20 -16.10 10.07 7.36
C SER A 20 -17.07 9.29 6.48
N ASN A 21 -18.07 8.63 7.09
CA ASN A 21 -19.04 7.79 6.37
C ASN A 21 -18.39 6.73 5.48
N ILE A 22 -17.25 6.18 5.93
CA ILE A 22 -16.45 5.20 5.19
C ILE A 22 -17.23 3.89 4.97
N GLY A 23 -18.06 3.51 5.94
CA GLY A 23 -18.77 2.24 5.93
C GLY A 23 -17.81 1.06 6.13
N SER A 24 -18.03 -0.02 5.39
CA SER A 24 -17.26 -1.25 5.51
C SER A 24 -15.85 -1.11 4.94
N ILE A 25 -14.86 -1.62 5.66
CA ILE A 25 -13.46 -1.71 5.21
C ILE A 25 -12.93 -3.12 5.41
N GLN A 26 -11.82 -3.41 4.76
CA GLN A 26 -11.00 -4.58 5.04
C GLN A 26 -9.68 -4.13 5.66
N VAL A 27 -9.23 -4.85 6.68
CA VAL A 27 -7.93 -4.61 7.34
C VAL A 27 -7.04 -5.80 7.01
N LEU A 28 -5.85 -5.52 6.46
CA LEU A 28 -4.86 -6.55 6.19
C LEU A 28 -4.33 -7.10 7.52
N ILE A 29 -4.29 -8.42 7.65
CA ILE A 29 -3.81 -9.12 8.85
C ILE A 29 -2.55 -9.90 8.48
N GLU A 30 -1.52 -9.73 9.30
CA GLU A 30 -0.37 -10.64 9.30
C GLU A 30 -0.75 -11.91 10.07
N LEU A 31 -0.79 -13.04 9.36
CA LEU A 31 -1.07 -14.33 9.99
C LEU A 31 0.08 -14.75 10.92
N SER A 32 -0.23 -15.64 11.86
CA SER A 32 0.77 -16.26 12.74
C SER A 32 1.89 -16.89 11.91
N ASP A 33 3.12 -16.75 12.41
CA ASP A 33 4.33 -17.29 11.80
C ASP A 33 4.22 -18.80 11.48
N GLN A 34 3.53 -19.54 12.35
CA GLN A 34 3.36 -20.99 12.24
C GLN A 34 2.50 -21.44 11.04
N ILE A 35 1.65 -20.55 10.51
CA ILE A 35 0.66 -20.91 9.47
C ILE A 35 0.85 -20.13 8.16
N ARG A 36 1.71 -19.10 8.14
CA ARG A 36 1.90 -18.28 6.95
C ARG A 36 2.96 -18.88 6.02
N GLY A 37 2.63 -18.94 4.74
CA GLY A 37 3.55 -19.37 3.67
C GLY A 37 4.41 -18.26 3.08
N PHE A 38 4.31 -17.03 3.61
CA PHE A 38 5.04 -15.87 3.12
C PHE A 38 5.27 -14.86 4.24
N ASP A 39 6.22 -13.96 4.03
CA ASP A 39 6.56 -12.86 4.94
C ASP A 39 6.31 -11.51 4.29
N TYR A 40 5.83 -10.54 5.07
CA TYR A 40 5.67 -9.15 4.62
C TYR A 40 6.93 -8.33 4.89
N ALA A 41 7.23 -7.39 4.00
CA ALA A 41 8.21 -6.33 4.25
C ALA A 41 7.89 -5.09 3.44
N TRP A 42 8.20 -3.92 4.00
CA TRP A 42 8.26 -2.68 3.24
C TRP A 42 9.56 -2.66 2.43
N LYS A 43 9.42 -2.53 1.10
CA LYS A 43 10.55 -2.47 0.17
C LYS A 43 10.58 -1.15 -0.55
N SER A 44 11.76 -0.73 -1.00
CA SER A 44 11.86 0.46 -1.84
C SER A 44 11.02 0.27 -3.11
N PHE A 45 10.46 1.35 -3.65
CA PHE A 45 9.73 1.27 -4.93
C PHE A 45 10.57 0.59 -6.02
N LYS A 46 11.88 0.87 -6.07
CA LYS A 46 12.80 0.26 -7.03
C LYS A 46 12.86 -1.27 -6.93
N GLU A 47 12.91 -1.83 -5.72
CA GLU A 47 12.88 -3.29 -5.53
C GLU A 47 11.50 -3.87 -5.87
N ALA A 48 10.43 -3.17 -5.49
CA ALA A 48 9.06 -3.59 -5.74
C ALA A 48 8.68 -3.57 -7.24
N ALA A 49 9.26 -2.65 -8.01
CA ALA A 49 8.99 -2.42 -9.43
C ALA A 49 9.80 -3.30 -10.39
N ILE A 50 10.65 -4.22 -9.89
CA ILE A 50 11.33 -5.20 -10.74
C ILE A 50 10.28 -6.01 -11.51
N PHE A 51 10.44 -6.14 -12.83
CA PHE A 51 9.58 -6.97 -13.66
C PHE A 51 10.13 -8.40 -13.75
N GLY A 52 9.23 -9.38 -13.89
CA GLY A 52 9.60 -10.79 -14.02
C GLY A 52 9.85 -11.47 -12.67
N GLU A 53 10.80 -12.40 -12.64
CA GLU A 53 11.15 -13.17 -11.45
C GLU A 53 11.83 -12.27 -10.42
N LYS A 54 11.27 -12.24 -9.21
CA LYS A 54 11.79 -11.45 -8.10
C LYS A 54 11.47 -12.11 -6.78
N GLU A 55 12.24 -11.77 -5.77
CA GLU A 55 12.05 -12.30 -4.44
C GLU A 55 10.84 -11.68 -3.73
N TRP A 56 10.60 -10.38 -3.98
CA TRP A 56 9.59 -9.58 -3.29
C TRP A 56 8.52 -9.13 -4.28
N TYR A 57 7.30 -9.63 -4.08
CA TYR A 57 6.14 -9.27 -4.89
C TYR A 57 5.31 -8.23 -4.15
N PRO A 58 4.90 -7.12 -4.79
CA PRO A 58 3.96 -6.19 -4.18
C PRO A 58 2.70 -6.92 -3.71
N VAL A 59 2.20 -6.56 -2.53
CA VAL A 59 0.85 -6.95 -2.12
C VAL A 59 -0.11 -6.15 -3.00
N HIS A 60 -0.93 -6.83 -3.79
CA HIS A 60 -1.83 -6.16 -4.72
C HIS A 60 -3.26 -6.69 -4.63
N VAL A 61 -4.20 -5.81 -4.96
CA VAL A 61 -5.56 -6.18 -5.35
C VAL A 61 -5.68 -5.88 -6.83
N GLU A 62 -5.99 -6.90 -7.63
CA GLU A 62 -6.10 -6.80 -9.09
C GLU A 62 -7.32 -5.97 -9.48
N TYR A 63 -7.14 -5.11 -10.49
CA TYR A 63 -8.22 -4.34 -11.08
C TYR A 63 -7.92 -4.02 -12.53
N HIS A 64 -8.95 -4.04 -13.39
CA HIS A 64 -8.78 -3.85 -14.85
C HIS A 64 -8.14 -2.50 -15.26
N LYS A 65 -8.06 -1.51 -14.37
CA LYS A 65 -7.39 -0.23 -14.63
C LYS A 65 -5.96 -0.14 -14.06
N GLY A 66 -5.49 -1.19 -13.39
CA GLY A 66 -4.21 -1.23 -12.72
C GLY A 66 -4.32 -1.80 -11.30
N ASP A 67 -3.37 -2.64 -10.97
CA ASP A 67 -3.25 -3.29 -9.66
C ASP A 67 -2.81 -2.29 -8.60
N ILE A 68 -3.47 -2.34 -7.45
CA ILE A 68 -3.23 -1.36 -6.38
C ILE A 68 -2.53 -2.04 -5.20
N SER A 69 -1.40 -1.46 -4.78
CA SER A 69 -0.59 -1.91 -3.65
C SER A 69 -0.56 -0.89 -2.52
N PRO A 70 -0.44 -1.30 -1.23
CA PRO A 70 -0.19 -0.39 -0.12
C PRO A 70 1.19 0.27 -0.24
N CYS A 71 1.25 1.58 0.03
CA CYS A 71 2.47 2.37 -0.16
C CYS A 71 2.63 3.40 0.96
N VAL A 72 3.83 3.54 1.53
CA VAL A 72 4.20 4.66 2.39
C VAL A 72 4.83 5.74 1.52
N LEU A 73 4.14 6.87 1.41
CA LEU A 73 4.56 8.03 0.66
C LEU A 73 5.30 9.00 1.57
N THR A 74 6.46 9.48 1.14
CA THR A 74 7.18 10.58 1.77
C THR A 74 6.69 11.90 1.18
N VAL A 75 5.95 12.68 1.95
CA VAL A 75 5.38 13.97 1.52
C VAL A 75 6.30 15.14 1.91
N GLU A 76 5.90 16.35 1.53
CA GLU A 76 6.63 17.58 1.85
C GLU A 76 6.98 17.67 3.35
N GLY A 77 8.22 18.09 3.63
CA GLY A 77 8.76 18.13 5.00
C GLY A 77 9.18 16.77 5.54
N GLY A 78 9.22 15.72 4.72
CA GLY A 78 9.77 14.39 5.07
C GLY A 78 8.83 13.51 5.88
N LYS A 79 7.57 13.92 6.06
CA LYS A 79 6.56 13.11 6.75
C LYS A 79 6.19 11.89 5.90
N GLN A 80 5.89 10.77 6.58
CA GLN A 80 5.46 9.55 5.93
C GLN A 80 3.97 9.30 6.17
N LEU A 81 3.23 9.02 5.09
CA LEU A 81 1.80 8.75 5.13
C LEU A 81 1.50 7.45 4.36
N LEU A 82 0.61 6.62 4.91
CA LEU A 82 0.13 5.43 4.23
C LEU A 82 -0.92 5.81 3.17
N GLY A 83 -0.72 5.33 1.95
CA GLY A 83 -1.61 5.48 0.81
C GLY A 83 -1.55 4.27 -0.10
N LYS A 84 -1.68 4.50 -1.40
CA LYS A 84 -1.69 3.46 -2.43
C LYS A 84 -0.74 3.76 -3.57
N VAL A 85 -0.31 2.73 -4.28
CA VAL A 85 0.47 2.84 -5.51
C VAL A 85 0.02 1.83 -6.54
N ASP A 86 -0.07 2.28 -7.78
CA ASP A 86 -0.02 1.43 -8.96
C ASP A 86 1.45 1.38 -9.40
N VAL A 87 2.09 0.22 -9.15
CA VAL A 87 3.51 0.06 -9.41
C VAL A 87 3.82 0.07 -10.90
N ARG A 88 2.95 -0.52 -11.73
CA ARG A 88 3.17 -0.63 -13.18
C ARG A 88 3.02 0.72 -13.87
N ASN A 89 2.07 1.54 -13.41
CA ASN A 89 1.82 2.86 -13.97
C ASN A 89 2.57 3.98 -13.22
N GLU A 90 3.49 3.63 -12.31
CA GLU A 90 4.26 4.56 -11.48
C GLU A 90 3.39 5.68 -10.88
N ARG A 91 2.24 5.33 -10.31
CA ARG A 91 1.26 6.29 -9.79
C ARG A 91 0.93 6.01 -8.34
N ALA A 92 1.43 6.85 -7.44
CA ALA A 92 1.16 6.76 -6.01
C ALA A 92 0.27 7.91 -5.54
N THR A 93 -0.57 7.67 -4.54
CA THR A 93 -1.46 8.69 -4.00
C THR A 93 -1.68 8.53 -2.51
N VAL A 94 -1.87 9.65 -1.82
CA VAL A 94 -2.28 9.69 -0.42
C VAL A 94 -3.24 10.85 -0.19
N ALA A 95 -4.20 10.70 0.71
CA ALA A 95 -5.14 11.76 1.03
C ALA A 95 -4.80 12.45 2.35
N TYR A 96 -4.76 13.77 2.31
CA TYR A 96 -4.66 14.64 3.47
C TYR A 96 -5.07 16.06 3.11
N GLY A 97 -5.60 16.81 4.07
CA GLY A 97 -5.95 18.21 3.87
C GLY A 97 -7.10 18.42 2.88
N GLY A 98 -8.07 17.50 2.83
CA GLY A 98 -9.27 17.62 2.01
C GLY A 98 -9.14 17.18 0.56
N LYS A 99 -7.97 16.66 0.12
CA LYS A 99 -7.77 16.20 -1.26
C LYS A 99 -6.88 14.95 -1.34
N GLU A 100 -6.96 14.26 -2.48
CA GLU A 100 -5.97 13.25 -2.89
C GLU A 100 -4.74 13.98 -3.48
N HIS A 101 -3.55 13.66 -2.98
CA HIS A 101 -2.28 14.11 -3.55
C HIS A 101 -1.72 12.99 -4.42
N ILE A 102 -1.35 13.32 -5.66
CA ILE A 102 -0.98 12.36 -6.70
C ILE A 102 0.48 12.59 -7.10
N PHE A 103 1.24 11.50 -7.14
CA PHE A 103 2.63 11.44 -7.52
C PHE A 103 2.77 10.47 -8.70
N VAL A 104 3.54 10.86 -9.71
CA VAL A 104 3.71 10.09 -10.95
C VAL A 104 5.17 10.00 -11.36
N GLY A 105 5.53 8.92 -12.04
CA GLY A 105 6.86 8.72 -12.60
C GLY A 105 7.95 8.76 -11.51
N PRO A 106 9.11 9.40 -11.75
CA PRO A 106 10.24 9.38 -10.83
C PRO A 106 9.96 9.86 -9.39
N THR A 107 8.89 10.65 -9.20
CA THR A 107 8.49 11.13 -7.87
C THR A 107 8.01 10.03 -6.93
N VAL A 108 7.67 8.83 -7.45
CA VAL A 108 7.25 7.69 -6.62
C VAL A 108 8.42 6.86 -6.09
N HIS A 109 9.62 7.02 -6.66
CA HIS A 109 10.79 6.21 -6.33
C HIS A 109 11.25 6.27 -4.86
N PRO A 110 11.09 7.40 -4.13
CA PRO A 110 11.44 7.46 -2.70
C PRO A 110 10.46 6.72 -1.78
N PHE A 111 9.37 6.17 -2.31
CA PHE A 111 8.31 5.56 -1.50
C PHE A 111 8.61 4.09 -1.18
N MET A 112 7.91 3.58 -0.17
CA MET A 112 8.03 2.19 0.26
C MET A 112 6.75 1.42 -0.06
N VAL A 113 6.86 0.28 -0.73
CA VAL A 113 5.73 -0.56 -1.13
C VAL A 113 5.67 -1.78 -0.22
N LEU A 114 4.48 -2.12 0.27
CA LEU A 114 4.30 -3.37 1.00
C LEU A 114 4.44 -4.54 0.03
N CYS A 115 5.43 -5.38 0.27
CA CYS A 115 5.69 -6.58 -0.50
C CYS A 115 5.55 -7.84 0.35
N ARG A 116 5.40 -8.97 -0.31
CA ARG A 116 5.41 -10.32 0.25
C ARG A 116 6.46 -11.18 -0.45
N LYS A 117 7.13 -12.03 0.32
CA LYS A 117 8.08 -13.05 -0.17
C LYS A 117 7.60 -14.42 0.26
N ALA A 118 7.49 -15.35 -0.69
CA ALA A 118 7.15 -16.73 -0.38
C ALA A 118 8.27 -17.40 0.43
N ARG A 119 7.90 -18.20 1.44
CA ARG A 119 8.83 -19.03 2.21
C ARG A 119 9.29 -20.23 1.37
N PRO A 120 10.43 -20.86 1.71
CA PRO A 120 10.83 -22.11 1.08
C PRO A 120 9.69 -23.12 1.01
N GLY A 121 9.51 -23.78 -0.14
CA GLY A 121 8.43 -24.73 -0.38
C GLY A 121 7.05 -24.12 -0.68
N HIS A 122 6.92 -22.79 -0.67
CA HIS A 122 5.68 -22.09 -1.00
C HIS A 122 5.83 -21.29 -2.29
N LYS A 123 4.70 -21.03 -2.95
CA LYS A 123 4.62 -20.19 -4.14
C LYS A 123 3.37 -19.32 -4.06
N PHE A 124 3.43 -18.16 -4.70
CA PHE A 124 2.23 -17.42 -5.06
C PHE A 124 1.63 -18.06 -6.32
N ASP A 125 0.32 -17.95 -6.45
CA ASP A 125 -0.45 -18.29 -7.64
C ASP A 125 -0.23 -17.28 -8.77
#